data_AF-A0A401ZYT5-F1
#
_entry.id   AF-A0A401ZYT5-F1
#
_cell.length_a   1.000
_cell.length_b   1.000
_cell.length_c   1.000
_cell.angle_alpha   90.00
_cell.angle_beta   90.00
_cell.angle_gamma   90.00
#
_symmetry.space_group_name_H-M   'P 1'
#
loop_
_entity.id
_entity.type
_entity.pdbx_description
1 polymer ?
#
loop_
_entity_poly.entity_id
_entity_poly.type
_entity_poly.pdbx_seq_one_letter_code
_entity_poly.pdbx_strand_id
1 'polypeptide(L)'
;MWKGPDQMKYHGKIVGVTFLGGPTYSEGEYPPRWHNETPLPYRHYHMIYSQTPFLTPEKREQILKKNEFDVTQLQLERFPCIDDFEVVMRAPLFESENQENDFDYTACFFSPSRGYLAGFCYYTHEDYTTAIMSQAETVIPWGTLTFPYYDFGQSYAFMVMEADGYIYVLNGTYEEAGTKGYKNWFKVEKNRYFSQWEHARQLSRAYEEQRKKQ
;
A
#
# COMPACT_ATOMS: atom_id res chain seq x y z
N MET A 1 5.52 -16.37 28.43
CA MET A 1 5.90 -14.94 28.39
C MET A 1 6.35 -14.66 26.96
N TRP A 2 5.41 -14.22 26.12
CA TRP A 2 5.69 -13.89 24.73
C TRP A 2 6.53 -12.61 24.74
N LYS A 3 7.80 -12.68 24.33
CA LYS A 3 8.56 -11.48 24.04
C LYS A 3 8.00 -10.98 22.70
N GLY A 4 7.25 -9.89 22.74
CA GLY A 4 6.76 -9.24 21.53
C GLY A 4 7.92 -8.93 20.57
N PRO A 5 7.66 -8.78 19.26
CA PRO A 5 8.69 -8.38 18.32
C PRO A 5 9.41 -7.18 18.89
N ASP A 6 10.75 -7.27 18.91
CA ASP A 6 11.63 -6.21 19.39
C ASP A 6 11.10 -4.87 18.87
N GLN A 7 10.72 -3.98 19.79
CA GLN A 7 10.41 -2.60 19.44
C GLN A 7 11.66 -2.09 18.72
N MET A 8 11.59 -2.01 17.39
CA MET A 8 12.64 -1.44 16.57
C MET A 8 13.02 -0.10 17.19
N LYS A 9 14.29 -0.03 17.62
CA LYS A 9 14.89 1.09 18.35
C LYS A 9 15.11 2.27 17.41
N TYR A 10 14.08 2.76 16.74
CA TYR A 10 14.17 4.05 16.05
C TYR A 10 14.04 5.15 17.11
N HIS A 11 15.14 5.41 17.83
CA HIS A 11 15.27 6.52 18.77
C HIS A 11 15.96 7.67 18.03
N GLY A 12 15.23 8.34 17.15
CA GLY A 12 15.76 9.46 16.39
C GLY A 12 14.66 10.28 15.76
N LYS A 13 14.92 11.57 15.57
CA LYS A 13 14.05 12.42 14.75
C LYS A 13 14.20 11.98 13.29
N ILE A 14 13.09 11.82 12.58
CA ILE A 14 13.12 11.66 11.12
C ILE A 14 13.53 13.01 10.52
N VAL A 15 14.63 13.02 9.78
CA VAL A 15 15.21 14.23 9.15
C VAL A 15 15.02 14.24 7.63
N GLY A 16 14.58 13.12 7.06
CA GLY A 16 14.53 12.96 5.61
C GLY A 16 13.79 11.69 5.18
N VAL A 17 13.72 11.49 3.87
CA VAL A 17 13.27 10.25 3.26
C VAL A 17 14.10 10.01 2.01
N THR A 18 14.46 8.75 1.76
CA THR A 18 15.18 8.37 0.54
C THR A 18 14.41 7.32 -0.24
N PHE A 19 14.52 7.39 -1.57
CA PHE A 19 14.04 6.36 -2.48
C PHE A 19 15.21 5.51 -2.96
N LEU A 20 15.03 4.20 -2.95
CA LEU A 20 16.06 3.27 -3.41
C LEU A 20 16.38 3.53 -4.88
N GLY A 21 17.65 3.87 -5.17
CA GLY A 21 18.08 4.23 -6.53
C GLY A 21 17.50 5.56 -7.05
N GLY A 22 16.94 6.38 -6.16
CA GLY A 22 16.22 7.59 -6.50
C GLY A 22 16.63 8.80 -5.64
N PRO A 23 15.78 9.85 -5.62
CA PRO A 23 16.08 11.06 -4.86
C PRO A 23 15.99 10.85 -3.35
N THR A 24 16.75 11.67 -2.63
CA THR A 24 16.62 11.89 -1.19
C THR A 24 16.00 13.27 -0.94
N TYR A 25 15.04 13.33 -0.03
CA TYR A 25 14.35 14.56 0.36
C TYR A 25 14.62 14.87 1.83
N SER A 26 14.94 16.12 2.14
CA SER A 26 15.01 16.61 3.52
C SER A 26 13.61 16.83 4.12
N GLU A 27 13.51 17.00 5.44
CA GLU A 27 12.24 17.23 6.19
C GLU A 27 11.35 18.33 5.58
N GLY A 28 11.92 19.37 4.97
CA GLY A 28 11.19 20.48 4.33
C GLY A 28 10.80 20.24 2.87
N GLU A 29 11.28 19.17 2.25
CA GLU A 29 11.15 18.89 0.82
C GLU A 29 10.33 17.63 0.55
N TYR A 30 9.61 17.12 1.56
CA TYR A 30 8.82 15.91 1.41
C TYR A 30 7.79 16.06 0.29
N PRO A 31 7.74 15.07 -0.62
CA PRO A 31 6.62 15.00 -1.53
C PRO A 31 5.30 14.99 -0.73
N PRO A 32 4.32 15.81 -1.11
CA PRO A 32 3.08 15.89 -0.36
C PRO A 32 2.34 14.56 -0.40
N ARG A 33 1.46 14.34 0.58
CA ARG A 33 0.46 13.28 0.46
C ARG A 33 -0.67 13.80 -0.41
N TRP A 34 -0.93 13.08 -1.51
CA TRP A 34 -2.08 13.35 -2.34
C TRP A 34 -3.34 12.84 -1.66
N HIS A 35 -4.46 13.53 -1.86
CA HIS A 35 -5.80 13.09 -1.45
C HIS A 35 -6.82 13.59 -2.48
N ASN A 36 -7.91 12.87 -2.68
CA ASN A 36 -9.03 13.38 -3.46
C ASN A 36 -9.78 14.44 -2.65
N GLU A 37 -10.29 15.48 -3.31
CA GLU A 37 -11.06 16.55 -2.65
C GLU A 37 -12.31 16.01 -1.93
N THR A 38 -12.95 15.00 -2.54
CA THR A 38 -14.11 14.31 -1.97
C THR A 38 -13.78 12.83 -1.78
N PRO A 39 -13.95 12.27 -0.57
CA PRO A 39 -13.82 10.83 -0.35
C PRO A 39 -14.79 10.05 -1.23
N LEU A 40 -14.36 8.89 -1.74
CA LEU A 40 -15.23 7.99 -2.48
C LEU A 40 -16.17 7.29 -1.48
N PRO A 41 -17.50 7.50 -1.57
CA PRO A 41 -18.46 7.00 -0.59
C PRO A 41 -18.74 5.50 -0.78
N TYR A 42 -17.71 4.67 -0.73
CA TYR A 42 -17.80 3.21 -0.79
C TYR A 42 -17.66 2.65 0.63
N ARG A 43 -18.79 2.23 1.23
CA ARG A 43 -18.89 1.93 2.68
C ARG A 43 -18.98 0.44 3.00
N HIS A 44 -18.55 -0.43 2.09
CA HIS A 44 -18.58 -1.87 2.32
C HIS A 44 -17.39 -2.33 3.14
N TYR A 45 -17.68 -2.92 4.31
CA TYR A 45 -16.68 -3.59 5.13
C TYR A 45 -16.45 -5.00 4.60
N HIS A 46 -15.38 -5.20 3.86
CA HIS A 46 -14.99 -6.55 3.48
C HIS A 46 -14.35 -7.20 4.70
N MET A 47 -15.15 -7.92 5.49
CA MET A 47 -14.65 -8.70 6.62
C MET A 47 -13.65 -9.72 6.07
N ILE A 48 -12.37 -9.54 6.39
CA ILE A 48 -11.33 -10.48 6.03
C ILE A 48 -11.60 -11.76 6.82
N TYR A 49 -11.48 -12.89 6.13
CA TYR A 49 -11.43 -14.23 6.69
C TYR A 49 -10.38 -14.32 7.81
N SER A 50 -10.79 -14.08 9.05
CA SER A 50 -10.33 -14.96 10.12
C SER A 50 -11.38 -16.04 10.25
N GLN A 51 -10.97 -17.27 10.52
CA GLN A 51 -11.91 -18.30 10.93
C GLN A 51 -12.67 -17.72 12.12
N THR A 52 -13.91 -17.27 11.93
CA THR A 52 -14.79 -16.86 13.02
C THR A 52 -15.58 -18.10 13.43
N PRO A 53 -15.13 -18.87 14.44
CA PRO A 53 -15.71 -20.17 14.80
C PRO A 53 -17.16 -20.08 15.34
N PHE A 54 -17.78 -18.89 15.35
CA PHE A 54 -19.06 -18.64 16.01
C PHE A 54 -20.21 -18.21 15.08
N LEU A 55 -20.05 -18.27 13.75
CA LEU A 55 -21.12 -17.91 12.82
C LEU A 55 -21.85 -19.16 12.30
N THR A 56 -23.18 -19.18 12.45
CA THR A 56 -24.02 -20.18 11.78
C THR A 56 -23.96 -19.99 10.26
N PRO A 57 -24.22 -21.03 9.43
CA PRO A 57 -24.24 -20.91 7.98
C PRO A 57 -25.13 -19.76 7.47
N GLU A 58 -26.30 -19.54 8.07
CA GLU A 58 -27.26 -18.50 7.67
C GLU A 58 -26.73 -17.10 8.00
N LYS A 59 -26.14 -16.91 9.18
CA LYS A 59 -25.51 -15.62 9.54
C LYS A 59 -24.31 -15.33 8.63
N ARG A 60 -23.54 -16.36 8.29
CA ARG A 60 -22.43 -16.26 7.34
C ARG A 60 -22.92 -15.84 5.96
N GLU A 61 -23.96 -16.45 5.44
CA GLU A 61 -24.54 -16.09 4.13
C GLU A 61 -25.09 -14.65 4.14
N GLN A 62 -25.81 -14.25 5.19
CA GLN A 62 -26.28 -12.86 5.34
C GLN A 62 -25.13 -11.85 5.38
N ILE A 63 -24.05 -12.20 6.08
CA ILE A 63 -22.82 -11.41 6.12
C ILE A 63 -22.19 -11.30 4.74
N LEU A 64 -22.05 -12.42 4.02
CA LEU A 64 -21.46 -12.42 2.68
C LEU A 64 -22.31 -11.57 1.72
N LYS A 65 -23.63 -11.71 1.77
CA LYS A 65 -24.57 -10.93 0.96
C LYS A 65 -24.54 -9.44 1.30
N LYS A 66 -24.42 -9.06 2.57
CA LYS A 66 -24.29 -7.65 2.99
C LYS A 66 -22.96 -7.02 2.59
N ASN A 67 -21.94 -7.84 2.38
CA ASN A 67 -20.60 -7.41 1.99
C ASN A 67 -20.28 -7.80 0.55
N GLU A 68 -21.32 -8.10 -0.23
CA GLU A 68 -21.20 -8.27 -1.68
C GLU A 68 -20.66 -6.96 -2.27
N PHE A 69 -19.69 -7.11 -3.14
CA PHE A 69 -19.00 -6.01 -3.74
C PHE A 69 -19.91 -5.27 -4.72
N ASP A 70 -20.24 -4.02 -4.43
CA ASP A 70 -21.17 -3.23 -5.24
C ASP A 70 -20.41 -2.31 -6.20
N VAL A 71 -20.16 -2.81 -7.41
CA VAL A 71 -19.48 -2.05 -8.48
C VAL A 71 -20.20 -0.73 -8.78
N THR A 72 -21.53 -0.65 -8.59
CA THR A 72 -22.30 0.54 -8.94
C THR A 72 -22.02 1.73 -8.03
N GLN A 73 -21.59 1.47 -6.78
CA GLN A 73 -21.17 2.52 -5.85
C GLN A 73 -19.80 3.12 -6.18
N LEU A 74 -18.95 2.36 -6.88
CA LEU A 74 -17.61 2.82 -7.19
C LEU A 74 -17.59 3.91 -8.26
N GLN A 75 -18.51 3.87 -9.23
CA GLN A 75 -18.56 4.85 -10.33
C GLN A 75 -17.17 4.99 -10.99
N LEU A 76 -16.68 3.88 -11.56
CA LEU A 76 -15.30 3.70 -12.05
C LEU A 76 -14.82 4.82 -12.98
N GLU A 77 -15.73 5.43 -13.73
CA GLU A 77 -15.50 6.59 -14.59
C GLU A 77 -14.98 7.82 -13.84
N ARG A 78 -15.29 7.96 -12.55
CA ARG A 78 -14.87 9.11 -11.73
C ARG A 78 -13.42 9.01 -11.26
N PHE A 79 -12.81 7.81 -11.30
CA PHE A 79 -11.47 7.60 -10.78
C PHE A 79 -10.46 8.40 -11.59
N PRO A 80 -9.68 9.31 -10.96
CA PRO A 80 -8.64 10.03 -11.67
C PRO A 80 -7.58 9.06 -12.16
N CYS A 81 -7.20 9.19 -13.43
CA CYS A 81 -6.09 8.44 -13.99
C CYS A 81 -4.76 9.06 -13.54
N ILE A 82 -3.82 8.23 -13.11
CA ILE A 82 -2.46 8.65 -12.73
C ILE A 82 -1.48 8.15 -13.79
N ASP A 83 -1.21 9.02 -14.77
CA ASP A 83 -0.40 8.67 -15.94
C ASP A 83 1.10 8.59 -15.64
N ASP A 84 1.54 9.17 -14.53
CA ASP A 84 2.93 9.15 -14.02
C ASP A 84 3.07 8.29 -12.77
N PHE A 85 2.23 7.25 -12.64
CA PHE A 85 2.30 6.32 -11.51
C PHE A 85 3.64 5.58 -11.45
N GLU A 86 4.16 5.47 -10.23
CA GLU A 86 5.37 4.74 -9.86
C GLU A 86 5.15 3.90 -8.59
N VAL A 87 5.86 2.78 -8.50
CA VAL A 87 6.05 2.03 -7.25
C VAL A 87 7.48 2.29 -6.81
N VAL A 88 7.65 3.05 -5.73
CA VAL A 88 8.97 3.42 -5.22
C VAL A 88 9.23 2.72 -3.88
N MET A 89 10.49 2.32 -3.65
CA MET A 89 10.93 1.75 -2.38
C MET A 89 11.44 2.90 -1.51
N ARG A 90 10.78 3.16 -0.38
CA ARG A 90 10.99 4.32 0.50
C ARG A 90 11.57 3.89 1.84
N ALA A 91 12.60 4.58 2.33
CA ALA A 91 13.05 4.48 3.72
C ALA A 91 13.04 5.87 4.40
N PRO A 92 12.57 5.97 5.66
CA PRO A 92 12.79 7.16 6.47
C PRO A 92 14.28 7.33 6.77
N LEU A 93 14.76 8.58 6.85
CA LEU A 93 16.11 8.89 7.32
C LEU A 93 16.03 9.40 8.75
N PHE A 94 16.70 8.71 9.67
CA PHE A 94 16.81 9.14 11.07
C PHE A 94 18.13 9.86 11.31
N GLU A 95 18.12 10.89 12.18
CA GLU A 95 19.33 11.65 12.55
C GLU A 95 20.48 10.76 13.08
N SER A 96 20.14 9.62 13.68
CA SER A 96 21.08 8.66 14.26
C SER A 96 21.65 7.64 13.27
N GLU A 97 21.10 7.53 12.06
CA GLU A 97 21.52 6.55 11.07
C GLU A 97 22.62 7.10 10.17
N ASN A 98 23.76 6.41 10.13
CA ASN A 98 24.96 6.88 9.45
C ASN A 98 25.28 6.09 8.18
N GLN A 99 24.54 5.02 7.85
CA GLN A 99 24.83 4.14 6.72
C GLN A 99 23.55 3.70 5.99
N GLU A 100 23.56 3.82 4.67
CA GLU A 100 22.42 3.51 3.80
C GLU A 100 22.04 2.02 3.80
N ASN A 101 23.00 1.12 4.08
CA ASN A 101 22.77 -0.33 4.08
C ASN A 101 21.92 -0.83 5.26
N ASP A 102 21.64 0.05 6.23
CA ASP A 102 20.77 -0.24 7.37
C ASP A 102 19.32 0.19 7.13
N PHE A 103 19.01 0.77 5.97
CA PHE A 103 17.67 1.24 5.68
C PHE A 103 16.72 0.10 5.34
N ASP A 104 15.57 0.11 6.02
CA ASP A 104 14.44 -0.76 5.75
C ASP A 104 13.48 -0.07 4.78
N TYR A 105 13.78 -0.24 3.48
CA TYR A 105 12.97 0.29 2.40
C TYR A 105 11.65 -0.49 2.24
N THR A 106 10.54 0.22 2.05
CA THR A 106 9.20 -0.33 1.86
C THR A 106 8.51 0.24 0.62
N ALA A 107 7.73 -0.57 -0.08
CA ALA A 107 7.01 -0.14 -1.28
C ALA A 107 5.92 0.90 -0.97
N CYS A 108 5.84 1.93 -1.81
CA CYS A 108 4.75 2.90 -1.79
C CYS A 108 4.36 3.36 -3.20
N PHE A 109 3.13 3.83 -3.34
CA PHE A 109 2.60 4.35 -4.60
C PHE A 109 2.85 5.84 -4.67
N PHE A 110 3.48 6.24 -5.77
CA PHE A 110 3.98 7.58 -5.97
C PHE A 110 3.57 8.12 -7.35
N SER A 111 3.52 9.43 -7.47
CA SER A 111 3.37 10.16 -8.71
C SER A 111 4.24 11.40 -8.63
N PRO A 112 5.21 11.61 -9.54
CA PRO A 112 6.01 12.82 -9.55
C PRO A 112 5.19 14.11 -9.54
N SER A 113 4.02 14.13 -10.19
CA SER A 113 3.14 15.30 -10.24
C SER A 113 2.25 15.49 -9.01
N ARG A 114 2.05 14.45 -8.17
CA ARG A 114 1.09 14.48 -7.05
C ARG A 114 1.67 14.12 -5.69
N GLY A 115 2.86 13.54 -5.63
CA GLY A 115 3.49 13.01 -4.43
C GLY A 115 3.00 11.61 -4.08
N TYR A 116 2.85 11.32 -2.78
CA TYR A 116 2.45 10.00 -2.29
C TYR A 116 0.95 9.76 -2.51
N LEU A 117 0.61 8.71 -3.26
CA LEU A 117 -0.76 8.37 -3.63
C LEU A 117 -1.41 7.43 -2.63
N ALA A 118 -0.66 6.42 -2.20
CA ALA A 118 -1.02 5.40 -1.22
C ALA A 118 0.26 4.65 -0.83
N GLY A 119 0.20 3.71 0.10
CA GLY A 119 1.34 2.82 0.33
C GLY A 119 1.24 2.01 1.60
N PHE A 120 2.12 1.00 1.63
CA PHE A 120 2.30 0.08 2.74
C PHE A 120 3.30 0.63 3.78
N CYS A 121 3.84 1.82 3.54
CA CYS A 121 5.02 2.38 4.20
C CYS A 121 4.78 3.09 5.55
N TYR A 122 3.59 2.94 6.15
CA TYR A 122 3.20 3.74 7.32
C TYR A 122 3.20 2.97 8.65
N TYR A 123 3.20 1.65 8.60
CA TYR A 123 3.30 0.78 9.78
C TYR A 123 4.17 -0.41 9.41
N THR A 124 4.53 -1.24 10.39
CA THR A 124 5.46 -2.38 10.38
C THR A 124 5.12 -3.49 9.37
N HIS A 125 4.80 -3.14 8.14
CA HIS A 125 4.43 -4.04 7.07
C HIS A 125 5.70 -4.63 6.48
N GLU A 126 6.07 -5.76 7.06
CA GLU A 126 7.15 -6.60 6.57
C GLU A 126 6.88 -7.04 5.12
N ASP A 127 5.59 -7.12 4.74
CA ASP A 127 5.04 -7.69 3.50
C ASP A 127 5.57 -7.09 2.18
N TYR A 128 6.08 -5.86 2.18
CA TYR A 128 6.61 -5.21 0.98
C TYR A 128 7.93 -4.46 1.22
N THR A 129 8.81 -5.05 2.05
CA THR A 129 10.20 -4.61 2.23
C THR A 129 11.09 -5.00 1.04
N THR A 130 12.30 -4.44 0.90
CA THR A 130 13.27 -4.90 -0.11
C THR A 130 13.59 -6.39 0.00
N ALA A 131 13.72 -6.91 1.22
CA ALA A 131 13.97 -8.32 1.47
C ALA A 131 12.86 -9.20 0.88
N ILE A 132 11.58 -8.84 1.10
CA ILE A 132 10.45 -9.58 0.52
C ILE A 132 10.34 -9.33 -0.98
N MET A 133 10.45 -8.09 -1.43
CA MET A 133 10.35 -7.70 -2.85
C MET A 133 11.44 -8.32 -3.73
N SER A 134 12.59 -8.67 -3.15
CA SER A 134 13.67 -9.34 -3.87
C SER A 134 13.33 -10.78 -4.28
N GLN A 135 12.39 -11.44 -3.59
CA GLN A 135 12.01 -12.83 -3.82
C GLN A 135 11.24 -13.00 -5.14
N ALA A 136 11.25 -14.19 -5.73
CA ALA A 136 10.54 -14.46 -6.99
C ALA A 136 9.02 -14.68 -6.74
N GLU A 137 8.68 -15.08 -5.53
CA GLU A 137 7.35 -15.49 -5.10
C GLU A 137 6.49 -14.34 -4.56
N THR A 138 7.07 -13.13 -4.44
CA THR A 138 6.36 -11.95 -3.95
C THR A 138 5.10 -11.70 -4.78
N VAL A 139 3.98 -11.64 -4.09
CA VAL A 139 2.67 -11.39 -4.69
C VAL A 139 2.52 -9.88 -4.90
N ILE A 140 2.23 -9.47 -6.13
CA ILE A 140 1.85 -8.09 -6.42
C ILE A 140 0.38 -7.91 -6.00
N PRO A 141 0.05 -6.89 -5.19
CA PRO A 141 -1.31 -6.68 -4.72
C PRO A 141 -2.23 -6.35 -5.89
N TRP A 142 -3.18 -7.23 -6.16
CA TRP A 142 -4.12 -7.11 -7.26
C TRP A 142 -5.26 -8.12 -7.09
N GLY A 143 -6.44 -7.77 -7.59
CA GLY A 143 -7.58 -8.67 -7.68
C GLY A 143 -8.51 -8.25 -8.81
N THR A 144 -9.68 -8.88 -8.90
CA THR A 144 -10.72 -8.53 -9.88
C THR A 144 -11.88 -7.82 -9.19
N LEU A 145 -12.85 -7.26 -9.92
CA LEU A 145 -14.07 -6.71 -9.30
C LEU A 145 -14.81 -7.75 -8.43
N THR A 146 -14.77 -9.03 -8.79
CA THR A 146 -15.43 -10.09 -8.00
C THR A 146 -14.61 -10.49 -6.78
N PHE A 147 -13.28 -10.43 -6.90
CA PHE A 147 -12.34 -10.82 -5.86
C PHE A 147 -11.20 -9.80 -5.79
N PRO A 148 -11.45 -8.60 -5.27
CA PRO A 148 -10.42 -7.58 -5.20
C PRO A 148 -9.43 -7.94 -4.09
N TYR A 149 -8.21 -7.43 -4.21
CA TYR A 149 -7.21 -7.54 -3.17
C TYR A 149 -7.57 -6.61 -2.02
N TYR A 150 -7.45 -7.13 -0.80
CA TYR A 150 -7.72 -6.40 0.42
C TYR A 150 -6.55 -6.49 1.35
N ASP A 151 -6.21 -5.35 1.94
CA ASP A 151 -5.29 -5.28 3.06
C ASP A 151 -5.86 -4.30 4.09
N PHE A 152 -6.39 -4.82 5.20
CA PHE A 152 -6.99 -4.04 6.26
C PHE A 152 -6.28 -4.35 7.58
N GLY A 153 -5.81 -3.30 8.24
CA GLY A 153 -5.33 -3.36 9.62
C GLY A 153 -6.10 -2.39 10.50
N GLN A 154 -5.72 -2.30 11.77
CA GLN A 154 -6.44 -1.47 12.75
C GLN A 154 -6.49 0.02 12.37
N SER A 155 -5.50 0.51 11.62
CA SER A 155 -5.36 1.93 11.25
C SER A 155 -5.44 2.22 9.75
N TYR A 156 -5.57 1.20 8.90
CA TYR A 156 -5.52 1.37 7.45
C TYR A 156 -6.51 0.47 6.72
N ALA A 157 -6.97 0.95 5.58
CA ALA A 157 -7.81 0.24 4.65
C ALA A 157 -7.27 0.41 3.24
N PHE A 158 -7.02 -0.71 2.57
CA PHE A 158 -6.43 -0.74 1.25
C PHE A 158 -7.12 -1.77 0.38
N MET A 159 -7.48 -1.36 -0.84
CA MET A 159 -8.18 -2.20 -1.80
C MET A 159 -7.60 -1.98 -3.20
N VAL A 160 -7.36 -3.07 -3.92
CA VAL A 160 -6.85 -3.03 -5.30
C VAL A 160 -7.62 -3.99 -6.19
N MET A 161 -8.04 -3.53 -7.36
CA MET A 161 -8.85 -4.32 -8.26
C MET A 161 -8.65 -3.92 -9.72
N GLU A 162 -8.82 -4.86 -10.63
CA GLU A 162 -8.81 -4.63 -12.06
C GLU A 162 -10.22 -4.53 -12.64
N ALA A 163 -10.40 -3.55 -13.53
CA ALA A 163 -11.52 -3.44 -14.44
C ALA A 163 -11.12 -2.66 -15.70
N ASP A 164 -11.68 -3.00 -16.86
CA ASP A 164 -11.57 -2.20 -18.09
C ASP A 164 -10.14 -1.80 -18.51
N GLY A 165 -9.14 -2.65 -18.25
CA GLY A 165 -7.73 -2.38 -18.57
C GLY A 165 -7.00 -1.46 -17.58
N TYR A 166 -7.63 -1.14 -16.44
CA TYR A 166 -7.06 -0.33 -15.37
C TYR A 166 -7.00 -1.10 -14.05
N ILE A 167 -6.04 -0.73 -13.21
CA ILE A 167 -5.98 -1.07 -11.80
C ILE A 167 -6.51 0.12 -11.00
N TYR A 168 -7.55 -0.13 -10.22
CA TYR A 168 -8.17 0.83 -9.32
C TYR A 168 -7.62 0.58 -7.91
N VAL A 169 -7.21 1.66 -7.26
CA VAL A 169 -6.64 1.63 -5.91
C VAL A 169 -7.51 2.51 -5.03
N LEU A 170 -7.89 2.00 -3.87
CA LEU A 170 -8.54 2.75 -2.81
C LEU A 170 -7.70 2.62 -1.54
N ASN A 171 -7.44 3.75 -0.88
CA ASN A 171 -6.70 3.82 0.36
C ASN A 171 -7.37 4.81 1.34
N GLY A 172 -7.31 4.46 2.62
CA GLY A 172 -7.85 5.26 3.71
C GLY A 172 -7.53 4.63 5.06
N THR A 173 -8.18 5.11 6.12
CA THR A 173 -8.16 4.42 7.42
C THR A 173 -9.36 3.47 7.51
N TYR A 174 -9.25 2.43 8.33
CA TYR A 174 -10.35 1.49 8.56
C TYR A 174 -11.63 2.22 9.04
N GLU A 175 -11.49 3.15 9.97
CA GLU A 175 -12.61 3.95 10.50
C GLU A 175 -13.25 4.85 9.44
N GLU A 176 -12.44 5.52 8.62
CA GLU A 176 -12.96 6.45 7.62
C GLU A 176 -13.61 5.71 6.44
N ALA A 177 -13.03 4.60 5.98
CA ALA A 177 -13.59 3.80 4.88
C ALA A 177 -15.04 3.40 5.15
N GLY A 178 -15.36 3.02 6.39
CA GLY A 178 -16.71 2.62 6.77
C GLY A 178 -17.69 3.74 7.11
N THR A 179 -17.22 4.99 7.22
CA THR A 179 -18.05 6.15 7.59
C THR A 179 -18.09 7.20 6.49
N LYS A 180 -16.93 7.76 6.16
CA LYS A 180 -16.74 8.83 5.17
C LYS A 180 -16.41 8.28 3.77
N GLY A 181 -15.89 7.06 3.69
CA GLY A 181 -15.34 6.46 2.47
C GLY A 181 -13.82 6.62 2.35
N TYR A 182 -13.27 6.27 1.19
CA TYR A 182 -11.83 6.28 0.94
C TYR A 182 -11.36 7.67 0.52
N LYS A 183 -10.36 8.22 1.20
CA LYS A 183 -9.78 9.55 0.90
C LYS A 183 -8.90 9.54 -0.34
N ASN A 184 -8.29 8.40 -0.63
CA ASN A 184 -7.36 8.21 -1.73
C ASN A 184 -7.97 7.18 -2.66
N TRP A 185 -8.29 7.58 -3.87
CA TRP A 185 -8.88 6.69 -4.86
C TRP A 185 -8.49 7.15 -6.27
N PHE A 186 -7.89 6.26 -7.02
CA PHE A 186 -7.33 6.55 -8.35
C PHE A 186 -7.23 5.28 -9.18
N LYS A 187 -7.00 5.44 -10.48
CA LYS A 187 -6.74 4.33 -11.39
C LYS A 187 -5.44 4.51 -12.16
N VAL A 188 -4.86 3.39 -12.55
CA VAL A 188 -3.60 3.31 -13.30
C VAL A 188 -3.80 2.34 -14.44
N GLU A 189 -3.24 2.61 -15.61
CA GLU A 189 -3.22 1.64 -16.70
C GLU A 189 -2.53 0.34 -16.25
N LYS A 190 -3.10 -0.81 -16.63
CA LYS A 190 -2.69 -2.12 -16.12
C LYS A 190 -1.22 -2.43 -16.36
N ASN A 191 -0.71 -2.22 -17.57
CA ASN A 191 0.67 -2.52 -17.90
C ASN A 191 1.64 -1.61 -17.13
N ARG A 192 1.30 -0.33 -16.96
CA ARG A 192 2.05 0.60 -16.10
C ARG A 192 2.11 0.08 -14.66
N TYR A 193 0.97 -0.30 -14.07
CA TYR A 193 0.94 -0.82 -12.71
C TYR A 193 1.92 -1.99 -12.50
N PHE A 194 1.81 -3.02 -13.34
CA PHE A 194 2.67 -4.21 -13.20
C PHE A 194 4.14 -3.95 -13.56
N SER A 195 4.42 -3.10 -14.56
CA SER A 195 5.81 -2.75 -14.91
C SER A 195 6.53 -1.98 -13.81
N GLN A 196 5.81 -1.11 -13.08
CA GLN A 196 6.38 -0.38 -11.94
C GLN A 196 6.66 -1.29 -10.75
N TRP A 197 5.77 -2.26 -10.47
CA TRP A 197 6.05 -3.31 -9.48
C TRP A 197 7.29 -4.13 -9.84
N GLU A 198 7.42 -4.55 -11.10
CA GLU A 198 8.60 -5.30 -11.55
C GLU A 198 9.89 -4.46 -11.46
N HIS A 199 9.83 -3.18 -11.79
CA HIS A 199 10.95 -2.26 -11.60
C HIS A 199 11.38 -2.18 -10.12
N ALA A 200 10.43 -2.02 -9.19
CA ALA A 200 10.71 -2.01 -7.76
C ALA A 200 11.33 -3.32 -7.25
N ARG A 201 10.91 -4.47 -7.80
CA ARG A 201 11.52 -5.79 -7.48
C ARG A 201 12.97 -5.87 -7.96
N GLN A 202 13.27 -5.37 -9.15
CA GLN A 202 14.62 -5.35 -9.69
C GLN A 202 15.56 -4.49 -8.83
N LEU A 203 15.12 -3.29 -8.43
CA LEU A 203 15.85 -2.44 -7.49
C LEU A 203 16.09 -3.15 -6.16
N SER A 204 15.05 -3.79 -5.62
CA SER A 204 15.13 -4.53 -4.36
C SER A 204 16.13 -5.69 -4.43
N ARG A 205 16.16 -6.45 -5.53
CA ARG A 205 17.16 -7.52 -5.75
C ARG A 205 18.57 -6.97 -5.77
N ALA A 206 18.82 -5.92 -6.54
CA ALA A 206 20.14 -5.30 -6.64
C ALA A 206 20.63 -4.81 -5.27
N TYR A 207 19.75 -4.18 -4.49
CA TYR A 207 20.04 -3.72 -3.14
C TYR A 207 20.40 -4.86 -2.18
N GLU A 208 19.58 -5.92 -2.13
CA GLU A 208 19.83 -7.07 -1.24
C GLU A 208 21.09 -7.86 -1.63
N GLU A 209 21.42 -7.94 -2.92
CA GLU A 209 22.68 -8.52 -3.38
C GLU A 209 23.90 -7.69 -2.97
N GLN A 210 23.80 -6.36 -3.00
CA GLN A 210 24.84 -5.46 -2.55
C GLN A 210 25.03 -5.54 -1.03
N ARG A 211 23.93 -5.57 -0.27
CA ARG A 211 23.94 -5.68 1.19
C ARG A 211 24.64 -6.95 1.68
N LYS A 212 24.48 -8.08 0.97
CA LYS A 212 25.15 -9.37 1.29
C LYS A 212 26.67 -9.39 1.05
N LYS A 213 27.23 -8.42 0.33
CA LYS A 213 28.67 -8.37 0.00
C LYS A 213 29.51 -7.58 1.00
N GLN A 214 28.88 -6.87 1.93
CA GLN A 214 29.53 -6.07 2.97
C GLN A 214 29.66 -6.87 4.26
#